data_AF-A0A369I0C0-F1
#
_entry.id   AF-A0A369I0C0-F1
#
_cell.length_a   1.000
_cell.length_b   1.000
_cell.length_c   1.000
_cell.angle_alpha   90.00
_cell.angle_beta   90.00
_cell.angle_gamma   90.00
#
_symmetry.space_group_name_H-M   'P 1'
#
loop_
_entity.id
_entity.type
_entity.pdbx_description
1 polymer ?
#
loop_
_entity_poly.entity_id
_entity_poly.type
_entity_poly.pdbx_seq_one_letter_code
_entity_poly.pdbx_strand_id
1 'polypeptide(L)'
;MELAISTPAILFSTVSLMMIAFTNRYLAIASLIRELHDKFRISPDENYVEQIKHLHRRVHIIRNIQFIIVTSLLLSAVSMLFIYLQYQSVAQVLFFVALLLQIGALSLSIWEISLSIHALKIELSDMEEQLGKQFGFFGRTSKELKKRP
;
A
#
# COMPACT_ATOMS: atom_id res chain seq x y z
N MET A 1 -14.91 -14.73 -31.08
CA MET A 1 -13.71 -14.25 -30.38
C MET A 1 -13.04 -15.48 -29.78
N GLU A 2 -11.97 -15.98 -30.40
CA GLU A 2 -11.20 -17.11 -29.86
C GLU A 2 -10.43 -16.62 -28.62
N LEU A 3 -11.02 -16.80 -27.44
CA LEU A 3 -10.28 -16.64 -26.19
C LEU A 3 -9.33 -17.83 -26.10
N ALA A 4 -8.07 -17.60 -26.48
CA ALA A 4 -7.02 -18.60 -26.33
C ALA A 4 -6.99 -19.11 -24.88
N ILE A 5 -6.85 -20.42 -24.71
CA ILE A 5 -6.80 -21.11 -23.40
C ILE A 5 -5.71 -20.53 -22.47
N SER A 6 -4.79 -19.73 -23.02
CA SER A 6 -3.76 -19.00 -22.28
C SER A 6 -4.26 -17.79 -21.48
N THR A 7 -5.39 -17.16 -21.81
CA THR A 7 -5.86 -15.94 -21.13
C THR A 7 -6.16 -16.16 -19.63
N PRO A 8 -6.88 -17.22 -19.21
CA PRO A 8 -7.10 -17.52 -17.80
C PRO A 8 -5.80 -17.78 -17.02
N ALA A 9 -4.83 -18.45 -17.65
CA ALA A 9 -3.54 -18.77 -17.01
C ALA A 9 -2.72 -17.50 -16.71
N ILE A 10 -2.71 -16.53 -17.63
CA ILE A 10 -2.01 -15.24 -17.46
C ILE A 10 -2.70 -14.37 -16.40
N LEU A 11 -4.04 -14.36 -16.37
CA LEU A 11 -4.78 -13.60 -15.36
C LEU A 11 -4.55 -14.17 -13.95
N PHE A 12 -4.59 -15.50 -13.82
CA PHE A 12 -4.34 -16.15 -12.54
C PHE A 12 -2.90 -15.92 -12.03
N SER A 13 -1.90 -16.01 -12.92
CA SER A 13 -0.50 -15.76 -12.54
C SER A 13 -0.26 -14.30 -12.14
N THR A 14 -0.84 -13.35 -12.89
CA THR A 14 -0.71 -11.92 -12.60
C THR A 14 -1.36 -11.55 -11.27
N VAL A 15 -2.58 -12.05 -11.00
CA VAL A 15 -3.27 -11.79 -9.74
C VAL A 15 -2.55 -12.43 -8.56
N SER A 16 -2.00 -13.63 -8.74
CA SER A 16 -1.19 -14.29 -7.70
C SER A 16 0.05 -13.47 -7.32
N LEU A 17 0.78 -12.95 -8.31
CA LEU A 17 1.92 -12.08 -8.07
C LEU A 17 1.52 -10.79 -7.34
N MET A 18 0.40 -10.19 -7.73
CA MET A 18 -0.13 -8.98 -7.10
C MET A 18 -0.57 -9.24 -5.64
N MET A 19 -1.17 -10.39 -5.37
CA MET A 19 -1.52 -10.80 -4.00
C MET A 19 -0.30 -10.96 -3.11
N ILE A 20 0.79 -11.55 -3.61
CA ILE A 20 2.05 -11.66 -2.86
C ILE A 20 2.59 -10.27 -2.51
N ALA A 21 2.65 -9.36 -3.48
CA ALA A 21 3.15 -8.00 -3.27
C ALA A 21 2.35 -7.24 -2.19
N PHE A 22 1.02 -7.31 -2.24
CA PHE A 22 0.16 -6.69 -1.24
C PHE A 22 0.21 -7.38 0.11
N THR A 23 0.39 -8.71 0.15
CA THR A 23 0.61 -9.46 1.40
C THR A 23 1.89 -9.00 2.08
N ASN A 24 2.98 -8.84 1.33
CA ASN A 24 4.24 -8.33 1.86
C ASN A 24 4.06 -6.92 2.45
N ARG A 25 3.32 -6.05 1.76
CA ARG A 25 3.01 -4.71 2.24
C ARG A 25 2.14 -4.71 3.51
N TYR A 26 1.13 -5.57 3.55
CA TYR A 26 0.28 -5.76 4.72
C TYR A 26 1.12 -6.22 5.93
N LEU A 27 1.99 -7.22 5.74
CA LEU A 27 2.86 -7.73 6.79
C LEU A 27 3.84 -6.66 7.30
N ALA A 28 4.42 -5.86 6.41
CA ALA A 28 5.31 -4.77 6.80
C ALA A 28 4.59 -3.74 7.69
N ILE A 29 3.38 -3.32 7.31
CA ILE A 29 2.59 -2.37 8.10
C ILE A 29 2.15 -3.00 9.44
N ALA A 30 1.74 -4.27 9.44
CA ALA A 30 1.35 -4.96 10.66
C ALA A 30 2.52 -5.10 11.65
N SER A 31 3.74 -5.36 11.15
CA SER A 31 4.94 -5.39 11.98
C SER A 31 5.26 -4.01 12.58
N LEU A 32 5.14 -2.94 11.78
CA LEU A 32 5.34 -1.57 12.26
C LEU A 32 4.31 -1.17 13.34
N ILE A 33 3.04 -1.55 13.16
CA ILE A 33 1.99 -1.33 14.17
C ILE A 33 2.36 -2.01 15.49
N ARG A 34 2.86 -3.26 15.45
CA ARG A 34 3.29 -3.98 16.66
C ARG A 34 4.47 -3.29 17.35
N GLU A 35 5.46 -2.84 16.58
CA GLU A 35 6.61 -2.13 17.11
C GLU A 35 6.21 -0.80 17.79
N LEU A 36 5.38 0.01 17.14
CA LEU A 36 4.86 1.25 17.74
C LEU A 36 4.03 0.98 18.99
N HIS A 37 3.23 -0.08 18.98
CA HIS A 37 2.45 -0.49 20.14
C HIS A 37 3.34 -0.88 21.32
N ASP A 38 4.43 -1.61 21.07
CA ASP A 38 5.40 -1.96 22.11
C ASP A 38 6.12 -0.72 22.67
N LYS A 39 6.49 0.24 21.82
CA LYS A 39 7.05 1.54 22.25
C LYS A 39 6.06 2.33 23.11
N PHE A 40 4.79 2.39 22.70
CA PHE A 40 3.73 3.04 23.47
C PHE A 40 3.55 2.42 24.87
N ARG A 41 3.69 1.09 25.01
CA ARG A 41 3.61 0.42 26.32
C ARG A 41 4.75 0.80 27.27
N ILE A 42 5.93 1.12 26.73
CA ILE A 42 7.10 1.52 27.52
C ILE A 42 7.03 3.01 27.86
N SER A 43 6.68 3.84 26.87
CA SER A 43 6.57 5.28 27.00
C SER A 43 5.30 5.76 26.30
N PRO A 44 4.19 5.93 27.04
CA PRO A 44 2.95 6.40 26.45
C PRO A 44 3.12 7.81 25.84
N ASP A 45 2.89 7.91 24.53
CA ASP A 45 2.90 9.15 23.77
C ASP A 45 1.72 9.11 22.79
N GLU A 46 0.95 10.20 22.71
CA GLU A 46 -0.17 10.35 21.78
C GLU A 46 0.29 10.24 20.32
N ASN A 47 1.54 10.64 20.02
CA ASN A 47 2.12 10.52 18.67
C ASN A 47 2.11 9.07 18.15
N TYR A 48 2.39 8.08 19.01
CA TYR A 48 2.37 6.67 18.62
C TYR A 48 0.96 6.20 18.29
N VAL A 49 -0.05 6.68 19.02
CA VAL A 49 -1.46 6.34 18.79
C VAL A 49 -1.91 6.90 17.43
N GLU A 50 -1.51 8.13 17.10
CA GLU A 50 -1.82 8.74 15.81
C GLU A 50 -1.16 7.96 14.65
N GLN A 51 0.13 7.64 14.75
CA GLN A 51 0.83 6.86 13.73
C GLN A 51 0.18 5.47 13.52
N ILE A 52 -0.15 4.75 14.59
CA ILE A 52 -0.86 3.47 14.51
C ILE A 52 -2.21 3.62 13.79
N LYS A 53 -2.96 4.69 14.07
CA LYS A 53 -4.24 4.97 13.41
C LYS A 53 -4.07 5.21 11.91
N HIS A 54 -3.02 5.92 11.49
CA HIS A 54 -2.68 6.12 10.08
C HIS A 54 -2.30 4.80 9.38
N LEU A 55 -1.49 3.97 10.02
CA LEU A 55 -1.09 2.66 9.51
C LEU A 55 -2.29 1.71 9.38
N HIS A 56 -3.18 1.68 10.37
CA HIS A 56 -4.39 0.86 10.35
C HIS A 56 -5.34 1.25 9.21
N ARG A 57 -5.46 2.55 8.89
CA ARG A 57 -6.23 3.02 7.74
C ARG A 57 -5.64 2.52 6.42
N ARG A 58 -4.32 2.56 6.27
CA ARG A 58 -3.63 2.06 5.06
C ARG A 58 -3.87 0.56 4.85
N VAL A 59 -3.81 -0.22 5.92
CA VAL A 59 -4.16 -1.66 5.89
C VAL A 59 -5.57 -1.89 5.34
N HIS A 60 -6.55 -1.13 5.81
CA HIS A 60 -7.93 -1.25 5.32
C HIS A 60 -8.06 -0.90 3.83
N ILE A 61 -7.34 0.13 3.36
CA ILE A 61 -7.35 0.51 1.95
C ILE A 61 -6.75 -0.60 1.08
N ILE A 62 -5.59 -1.16 1.47
CA ILE A 62 -4.93 -2.28 0.76
C ILE A 62 -5.87 -3.50 0.68
N ARG A 63 -6.52 -3.84 1.80
CA ARG A 63 -7.49 -4.95 1.85
C ARG A 63 -8.64 -4.73 0.88
N ASN A 64 -9.20 -3.53 0.85
CA ASN A 64 -10.32 -3.21 -0.03
C ASN A 64 -9.92 -3.24 -1.51
N ILE A 65 -8.72 -2.78 -1.86
CA ILE A 65 -8.18 -2.88 -3.23
C ILE A 65 -8.07 -4.35 -3.65
N GLN A 66 -7.47 -5.21 -2.82
CA GLN A 66 -7.38 -6.65 -3.09
C GLN A 66 -8.77 -7.28 -3.26
N PHE A 67 -9.73 -6.93 -2.41
CA PHE A 67 -11.09 -7.45 -2.52
C PHE A 67 -11.73 -7.10 -3.87
N ILE A 68 -11.64 -5.83 -4.30
CA ILE A 68 -12.18 -5.40 -5.60
C ILE A 68 -11.48 -6.13 -6.76
N ILE A 69 -10.16 -6.32 -6.70
CA ILE A 69 -9.39 -7.06 -7.72
C ILE A 69 -9.88 -8.51 -7.82
N VAL A 70 -10.04 -9.20 -6.68
CA VAL A 70 -10.51 -10.59 -6.67
C VAL A 70 -11.96 -10.68 -7.14
N THR A 71 -12.84 -9.79 -6.68
CA THR A 71 -14.24 -9.76 -7.13
C THR A 71 -14.34 -9.52 -8.63
N SER A 72 -13.56 -8.57 -9.16
CA SER A 72 -13.46 -8.33 -10.60
C SER A 72 -13.01 -9.58 -11.36
N LEU A 73 -11.95 -10.24 -10.91
CA LEU A 73 -11.45 -11.46 -11.53
C LEU A 73 -12.50 -12.59 -11.52
N LEU A 74 -13.19 -12.78 -10.39
CA LEU A 74 -14.28 -13.76 -10.26
C LEU A 74 -15.43 -13.43 -11.23
N LEU A 75 -15.83 -12.16 -11.32
CA LEU A 75 -16.88 -11.73 -12.24
C LEU A 75 -16.48 -11.96 -13.71
N SER A 76 -15.20 -11.74 -14.04
CA SER A 76 -14.64 -12.07 -15.36
C SER A 76 -14.65 -13.58 -15.62
N ALA A 77 -14.34 -14.41 -14.64
CA ALA A 77 -14.39 -15.87 -14.78
C ALA A 77 -15.83 -16.37 -14.98
N VAL A 78 -16.79 -15.83 -14.24
CA VAL A 78 -18.23 -16.09 -14.42
C VAL A 78 -18.70 -15.63 -15.80
N SER A 79 -18.22 -14.49 -16.28
CA SER A 79 -18.49 -14.03 -17.65
C SER A 79 -17.99 -15.04 -18.69
N MET A 80 -16.76 -15.55 -18.55
CA MET A 80 -16.23 -16.58 -19.46
C MET A 80 -17.08 -17.87 -19.44
N LEU A 81 -17.62 -18.24 -18.28
CA LEU A 81 -18.57 -19.36 -18.17
C LEU A 81 -19.88 -19.09 -18.95
N PHE A 82 -20.43 -17.89 -18.88
CA PHE A 82 -21.62 -17.53 -19.68
C PHE A 82 -21.36 -17.52 -21.18
N ILE A 83 -20.16 -17.12 -21.62
CA ILE A 83 -19.74 -17.25 -23.03
C ILE A 83 -19.75 -18.72 -23.44
N TYR A 84 -19.21 -19.61 -22.61
CA TYR A 84 -19.21 -21.05 -22.88
C TYR A 84 -20.64 -21.62 -22.99
N LEU A 85 -21.57 -21.15 -22.14
CA LEU A 85 -22.99 -21.51 -22.17
C LEU A 85 -23.80 -20.81 -23.27
N GLN A 86 -23.16 -20.07 -24.20
CA GLN A 86 -23.79 -19.34 -25.30
C GLN A 86 -24.70 -18.16 -24.88
N TYR A 87 -24.64 -17.69 -23.63
CA TYR A 87 -25.38 -16.52 -23.14
C TYR A 87 -24.61 -15.21 -23.37
N GLN A 88 -24.47 -14.81 -24.64
CA GLN A 88 -23.57 -13.73 -25.05
C GLN A 88 -23.91 -12.36 -24.44
N SER A 89 -25.21 -12.01 -24.36
CA SER A 89 -25.63 -10.69 -23.86
C SER A 89 -25.30 -10.50 -22.38
N VAL A 90 -25.53 -11.53 -21.56
CA VAL A 90 -25.23 -11.51 -20.11
C VAL A 90 -23.72 -11.47 -19.89
N ALA A 91 -22.97 -12.27 -20.64
CA ALA A 91 -21.51 -12.28 -20.58
C ALA A 91 -20.90 -10.89 -20.86
N GLN A 92 -21.35 -10.21 -21.92
CA GLN A 92 -20.81 -8.89 -22.28
C GLN A 92 -20.97 -7.86 -21.15
N VAL A 93 -22.14 -7.81 -20.51
CA VAL A 93 -22.40 -6.88 -19.40
C VAL A 93 -21.51 -7.21 -18.20
N LEU A 94 -21.43 -8.49 -17.81
CA LEU A 94 -20.60 -8.93 -16.68
C LEU A 94 -19.11 -8.65 -16.92
N PHE A 95 -18.62 -8.93 -18.12
CA PHE A 95 -17.24 -8.66 -18.51
C PHE A 95 -16.91 -7.17 -18.43
N PHE A 96 -17.80 -6.32 -18.94
CA PHE A 96 -17.61 -4.88 -18.91
C PHE A 96 -17.56 -4.34 -17.47
N VAL A 97 -18.48 -4.79 -16.60
CA VAL A 97 -18.47 -4.42 -15.17
C VAL A 97 -17.20 -4.90 -14.48
N ALA A 98 -16.73 -6.12 -14.77
CA ALA A 98 -15.48 -6.64 -14.25
C ALA A 98 -14.30 -5.74 -14.64
N LEU A 99 -14.19 -5.38 -15.93
CA LEU A 99 -13.12 -4.49 -16.40
C LEU A 99 -13.13 -3.13 -15.70
N LEU A 100 -14.30 -2.51 -15.50
CA LEU A 100 -14.40 -1.25 -14.79
C LEU A 100 -13.93 -1.35 -13.33
N LEU A 101 -14.30 -2.43 -12.64
CA LEU A 101 -13.82 -2.70 -11.28
C LEU A 101 -12.30 -2.90 -11.25
N GLN A 102 -11.75 -3.64 -12.22
CA GLN A 102 -10.32 -3.86 -12.33
C GLN A 102 -9.55 -2.54 -12.51
N ILE A 103 -9.99 -1.69 -13.44
CA ILE A 103 -9.38 -0.39 -13.71
C ILE A 103 -9.45 0.49 -12.45
N GLY A 104 -10.62 0.57 -11.82
CA GLY A 104 -10.80 1.34 -10.59
C GLY A 104 -9.86 0.89 -9.47
N ALA A 105 -9.71 -0.42 -9.27
CA ALA A 105 -8.82 -0.95 -8.24
C ALA A 105 -7.34 -0.67 -8.53
N LEU A 106 -6.91 -0.74 -9.79
CA LEU A 106 -5.54 -0.40 -10.19
C LEU A 106 -5.25 1.10 -10.01
N SER A 107 -6.19 1.98 -10.35
CA SER A 107 -6.06 3.41 -10.11
C SER A 107 -5.95 3.73 -8.62
N LEU A 108 -6.78 3.10 -7.78
CA LEU A 108 -6.69 3.21 -6.32
C LEU A 108 -5.35 2.68 -5.78
N SER A 109 -4.82 1.61 -6.36
CA SER A 109 -3.51 1.06 -6.01
C SER A 109 -2.38 2.06 -6.28
N ILE A 110 -2.39 2.72 -7.43
CA ILE A 110 -1.40 3.76 -7.75
C ILE A 110 -1.48 4.91 -6.74
N TRP A 111 -2.68 5.41 -6.46
CA TRP A 111 -2.89 6.49 -5.51
C TRP A 111 -2.42 6.13 -4.09
N GLU A 112 -2.73 4.91 -3.64
CA GLU A 112 -2.35 4.42 -2.31
C GLU A 112 -0.82 4.19 -2.19
N ILE A 113 -0.14 3.77 -3.26
CA ILE A 113 1.34 3.73 -3.32
C ILE A 113 1.92 5.14 -3.18
N SER A 114 1.41 6.12 -3.93
CA SER A 114 1.91 7.51 -3.86
C SER A 114 1.74 8.11 -2.46
N LEU A 115 0.57 7.93 -1.84
CA LEU A 115 0.30 8.41 -0.49
C LEU A 115 1.23 7.76 0.55
N SER A 116 1.48 6.47 0.39
CA SER A 116 2.36 5.69 1.26
C SER A 116 3.82 6.15 1.21
N ILE A 117 4.33 6.42 0.01
CA ILE A 117 5.69 6.94 -0.16
C ILE A 117 5.79 8.35 0.43
N HIS A 118 4.79 9.19 0.21
CA HIS A 118 4.77 10.55 0.74
C HIS A 118 4.74 10.57 2.27
N ALA A 119 3.90 9.75 2.90
CA ALA A 119 3.84 9.63 4.35
C ALA A 119 5.19 9.17 4.94
N LEU A 120 5.82 8.18 4.32
CA LEU A 120 7.14 7.70 4.74
C LEU A 120 8.22 8.78 4.63
N LYS A 121 8.17 9.61 3.58
CA LYS A 121 9.12 10.71 3.38
C LYS A 121 8.99 11.78 4.47
N ILE A 122 7.75 12.13 4.86
CA ILE A 122 7.50 13.09 5.94
C ILE A 122 8.05 12.53 7.27
N GLU A 123 7.72 11.28 7.58
CA GLU A 123 8.14 10.63 8.82
C GLU A 123 9.67 10.48 8.92
N LEU A 124 10.36 10.23 7.82
CA LEU A 124 11.83 10.26 7.77
C LEU A 124 12.41 11.69 7.90
N SER A 125 11.80 12.68 7.24
CA SER A 125 12.27 14.07 7.27
C SER A 125 12.22 14.66 8.68
N ASP A 126 11.19 14.33 9.46
CA ASP A 126 11.08 14.75 10.86
C ASP A 126 12.20 14.13 11.73
N MET A 127 12.58 12.88 11.46
CA MET A 127 13.72 12.24 12.12
C MET A 127 15.06 12.84 11.69
N GLU A 128 15.26 13.14 10.41
CA GLU A 128 16.47 13.81 9.92
C GLU A 128 16.64 15.22 10.51
N GLU A 129 15.55 15.98 10.68
CA GLU A 129 15.63 17.30 11.30
C GLU A 129 15.94 17.21 12.80
N GLN A 130 15.40 16.22 13.51
CA GLN A 130 15.74 15.93 14.90
C GLN A 130 17.20 15.47 15.06
N LEU A 131 17.68 14.57 14.19
CA LEU A 131 19.07 14.09 14.18
C LEU A 131 20.05 15.21 13.80
N GLY A 132 19.70 16.07 12.84
CA GLY A 132 20.47 17.24 12.43
C GLY A 132 20.58 18.30 13.53
N LYS A 133 19.51 18.51 14.32
CA LYS A 133 19.55 19.36 15.52
C LYS A 133 20.43 18.77 16.62
N GLN A 134 20.46 17.44 16.79
CA GLN A 134 21.30 16.78 17.79
C GLN A 134 22.80 16.87 17.44
N PHE A 135 23.16 16.77 16.16
CA PHE A 135 24.54 16.99 15.69
C PHE A 135 24.99 18.46 15.70
N GLY A 136 24.05 19.41 15.63
CA GLY A 136 24.32 20.85 15.70
C GLY A 136 24.70 21.38 17.09
N PHE A 137 24.53 20.59 18.16
CA PHE A 137 24.82 21.04 19.52
C PHE A 137 26.29 20.85 19.95
N PHE A 138 27.09 20.08 19.21
CA PHE A 138 28.51 19.83 19.53
C PHE A 138 29.51 20.79 18.87
N GLY A 139 29.03 21.82 18.15
CA GLY A 139 29.85 22.66 17.26
C GLY A 139 30.20 24.07 17.73
N ARG A 140 30.08 24.42 19.01
CA ARG A 140 30.42 25.76 19.53
C ARG A 140 31.47 25.75 20.65
N THR A 141 32.64 25.22 20.36
CA THR A 141 33.86 25.45 21.17
C THR A 141 35.08 25.61 20.26
N SER A 142 35.06 26.65 19.41
CA SER A 142 36.30 27.10 18.75
C SER A 142 36.24 28.57 18.31
N LYS A 143 35.87 29.47 19.23
CA LYS A 143 36.01 30.93 19.01
C LYS A 143 36.65 31.71 20.15
N GLU A 144 37.25 31.05 21.13
CA GLU A 144 37.88 31.70 22.30
C GLU A 144 39.42 31.65 22.33
N LEU A 145 40.10 31.21 21.25
CA LEU A 145 41.58 31.13 21.23
C LEU A 145 42.27 32.02 20.20
N LYS A 146 41.57 32.99 19.61
CA LYS A 146 42.18 34.00 18.72
C LYS A 146 41.89 35.42 19.17
N LYS A 147 42.21 35.72 20.43
CA LYS A 147 42.43 37.08 20.95
C LYS A 147 43.11 36.99 22.31
N ARG A 148 44.42 36.78 22.31
CA ARG A 148 45.28 37.37 23.33
C ARG A 148 46.39 38.12 22.59
N PRO A 149 46.66 39.38 22.99
CA PRO A 149 47.60 40.28 22.32
C PRO A 149 49.03 39.76 22.38
#